data_AF-D8F923-F1
#
_entry.id   AF-D8F923-F1
#
_cell.length_a   1.000
_cell.length_b   1.000
_cell.length_c   1.000
_cell.angle_alpha   90.00
_cell.angle_beta   90.00
_cell.angle_gamma   90.00
#
_symmetry.space_group_name_H-M   'P 1'
#
loop_
_entity.id
_entity.type
_entity.pdbx_description
1 polymer ?
#
loop_
_entity_poly.entity_id
_entity_poly.type
_entity_poly.pdbx_seq_one_letter_code
_entity_poly.pdbx_strand_id
1 'polypeptide(L)'
;MEVLKQAVLRRGIPMRLFVDNGSAFRSQHLSLVCAKLGITLIHARPYHAAAKGKIERWFRTVRLQFLPMLSEKHMLNLKAINRALWTYIETEYHRSPHRSLCETPLDRWARVGEKVRYPEPGDDLDDLFLFESKRKVQKDRTVSLNGMAYEIDASLVGETVTLRYNPSEQAKR
;
A
#
# COMPACT_ATOMS: atom_id res chain seq x y z
N MET A 1 4.20 -2.27 -0.04
CA MET A 1 3.77 -1.03 0.66
C MET A 1 3.49 0.12 -0.26
N GLU A 2 4.19 0.23 -1.39
CA GLU A 2 3.92 1.26 -2.41
C GLU A 2 2.45 1.40 -2.79
N VAL A 3 1.71 0.29 -2.89
CA VAL A 3 0.28 0.30 -3.20
C VAL A 3 -0.54 1.08 -2.17
N LEU A 4 -0.25 0.94 -0.87
CA LEU A 4 -0.97 1.68 0.18
C LEU A 4 -0.60 3.16 0.15
N LYS A 5 0.68 3.49 -0.07
CA LYS A 5 1.15 4.88 -0.23
C LYS A 5 0.44 5.59 -1.38
N GLN A 6 0.40 4.95 -2.55
CA GLN A 6 -0.31 5.47 -3.72
C GLN A 6 -1.82 5.61 -3.48
N ALA A 7 -2.43 4.67 -2.74
CA ALA A 7 -3.85 4.75 -2.39
C ALA A 7 -4.13 5.95 -1.48
N VAL A 8 -3.29 6.17 -0.45
CA VAL A 8 -3.39 7.31 0.46
C VAL A 8 -3.21 8.64 -0.27
N LEU A 9 -2.23 8.73 -1.17
CA LEU A 9 -2.00 9.94 -1.98
C LEU A 9 -3.20 10.28 -2.88
N ARG A 10 -3.82 9.27 -3.50
CA ARG A 10 -4.90 9.49 -4.47
C ARG A 10 -6.28 9.64 -3.84
N ARG A 11 -6.52 8.93 -2.74
CA ARG A 11 -7.88 8.74 -2.17
C ARG A 11 -7.94 9.05 -0.67
N GLY A 12 -6.87 9.60 -0.09
CA GLY A 12 -6.80 10.01 1.31
C GLY A 12 -6.61 8.84 2.28
N ILE A 13 -6.47 9.19 3.55
CA ILE A 13 -6.19 8.28 4.66
C ILE A 13 -7.52 7.72 5.21
N PRO A 14 -7.78 6.40 5.09
CA PRO A 14 -9.00 5.81 5.61
C PRO A 14 -8.96 5.69 7.14
N MET A 15 -10.12 5.73 7.79
CA MET A 15 -10.20 5.45 9.24
C MET A 15 -9.89 3.98 9.57
N ARG A 16 -10.28 3.06 8.67
CA ARG A 16 -10.17 1.61 8.87
C ARG A 16 -9.69 0.95 7.58
N LEU A 17 -8.71 0.06 7.69
CA LEU A 17 -8.24 -0.77 6.60
C LEU A 17 -8.60 -2.23 6.90
N PHE A 18 -9.55 -2.78 6.14
CA PHE A 18 -9.97 -4.17 6.28
C PHE A 18 -9.21 -5.07 5.31
N VAL A 19 -8.47 -6.05 5.84
CA VAL A 19 -7.61 -6.94 5.08
C VAL A 19 -7.89 -8.40 5.41
N ASP A 20 -7.48 -9.30 4.54
CA ASP A 20 -7.47 -10.72 4.88
C ASP A 20 -6.24 -11.11 5.72
N ASN A 21 -6.14 -12.40 6.07
CA ASN A 21 -5.02 -12.95 6.85
C ASN A 21 -3.85 -13.40 5.96
N GLY A 22 -3.80 -12.98 4.70
CA GLY A 22 -2.67 -13.26 3.82
C GLY A 22 -1.37 -12.77 4.44
N SER A 23 -0.28 -13.50 4.19
CA SER A 23 1.05 -13.19 4.74
C SER A 23 1.50 -11.75 4.42
N ALA A 24 1.13 -11.22 3.26
CA ALA A 24 1.39 -9.85 2.85
C ALA A 24 0.78 -8.80 3.81
N PHE A 25 -0.37 -9.11 4.42
CA PHE A 25 -1.09 -8.19 5.31
C PHE A 25 -0.78 -8.42 6.79
N ARG A 26 -0.15 -9.54 7.15
CA ARG A 26 0.28 -9.82 8.54
C ARG A 26 1.65 -9.21 8.88
N SER A 27 2.24 -8.42 7.98
CA SER A 27 3.56 -7.83 8.22
C SER A 27 3.50 -6.78 9.35
N GLN A 28 4.46 -6.84 10.27
CA GLN A 28 4.60 -5.84 11.34
C GLN A 28 4.72 -4.42 10.77
N HIS A 29 5.38 -4.28 9.63
CA HIS A 29 5.54 -3.00 8.96
C HIS A 29 4.21 -2.39 8.50
N LEU A 30 3.27 -3.18 7.94
CA LEU A 30 1.93 -2.67 7.63
C LEU A 30 1.21 -2.16 8.88
N SER A 31 1.28 -2.90 9.98
CA SER A 31 0.68 -2.47 11.26
C SER A 31 1.27 -1.16 11.76
N LEU A 32 2.60 -0.99 11.67
CA LEU A 32 3.28 0.23 12.07
C LEU A 32 2.87 1.43 11.21
N VAL A 33 2.86 1.27 9.89
CA VAL A 33 2.46 2.32 8.96
C VAL A 33 0.99 2.71 9.19
N CYS A 34 0.10 1.73 9.38
CA CYS A 34 -1.29 2.01 9.72
C CYS A 34 -1.40 2.79 11.03
N ALA A 35 -0.66 2.41 12.08
CA ALA A 35 -0.66 3.11 13.35
C ALA A 35 -0.16 4.55 13.22
N LYS A 36 0.97 4.79 12.52
CA LYS A 36 1.51 6.13 12.24
C LYS A 36 0.50 7.01 11.48
N LEU A 37 -0.23 6.42 10.54
CA LEU A 37 -1.27 7.10 9.78
C LEU A 37 -2.61 7.18 10.53
N GLY A 38 -2.75 6.67 11.75
CA GLY A 38 -4.03 6.66 12.48
C GLY A 38 -5.11 5.78 11.84
N ILE A 39 -4.71 4.78 11.05
CA ILE A 39 -5.59 3.80 10.39
C ILE A 39 -5.78 2.61 11.32
N THR A 40 -7.03 2.25 11.63
CA THR A 40 -7.31 0.99 12.33
C THR A 40 -7.19 -0.19 11.36
N LEU A 41 -6.15 -1.01 11.52
CA LEU A 41 -5.97 -2.24 10.73
C LEU A 41 -6.88 -3.37 11.29
N ILE A 42 -7.77 -3.90 10.45
CA ILE A 42 -8.72 -4.94 10.81
C ILE A 42 -8.49 -6.17 9.95
N HIS A 43 -8.20 -7.30 10.59
CA HIS A 43 -8.07 -8.58 9.92
C HIS A 43 -9.42 -9.32 9.90
N ALA A 44 -9.74 -9.92 8.76
CA ALA A 44 -10.89 -10.81 8.64
C ALA A 44 -10.77 -11.96 9.65
N ARG A 45 -11.83 -12.24 10.41
CA ARG A 45 -11.84 -13.41 11.30
C ARG A 45 -11.80 -14.71 10.46
N PRO A 46 -11.12 -15.77 10.92
CA PRO A 46 -11.18 -17.07 10.27
C PRO A 46 -12.64 -17.51 10.04
N TYR A 47 -12.92 -18.14 8.90
CA TYR A 47 -14.25 -18.66 8.50
C TYR A 47 -15.37 -17.64 8.28
N HIS A 48 -15.08 -16.33 8.27
CA HIS A 48 -16.06 -15.28 7.93
C HIS A 48 -15.97 -14.83 6.46
N ALA A 49 -16.39 -15.71 5.54
CA ALA A 49 -16.39 -15.43 4.09
C ALA A 49 -17.24 -14.21 3.69
N ALA A 50 -18.34 -13.96 4.42
CA ALA A 50 -19.27 -12.86 4.14
C ALA A 50 -18.60 -11.46 4.13
N ALA A 51 -17.52 -11.28 4.90
CA ALA A 51 -16.83 -9.99 4.99
C ALA A 51 -16.07 -9.61 3.70
N LYS A 52 -15.80 -10.58 2.81
CA LYS A 52 -14.99 -10.38 1.59
C LYS A 52 -15.82 -10.19 0.30
N GLY A 53 -17.15 -10.28 0.39
CA GLY A 53 -18.01 -10.29 -0.80
C GLY A 53 -17.90 -9.04 -1.67
N LYS A 54 -17.54 -7.88 -1.10
CA LYS A 54 -17.33 -6.64 -1.89
C LYS A 54 -16.12 -6.75 -2.81
N ILE A 55 -14.97 -7.16 -2.29
CA ILE A 55 -13.73 -7.25 -3.08
C ILE A 55 -13.80 -8.45 -4.05
N GLU A 56 -14.39 -9.57 -3.64
CA GLU A 56 -14.61 -10.72 -4.51
C GLU A 56 -15.54 -10.39 -5.68
N ARG A 57 -16.61 -9.62 -5.43
CA ARG A 57 -17.48 -9.12 -6.50
C ARG A 57 -16.73 -8.18 -7.43
N TRP A 58 -15.89 -7.29 -6.91
CA TRP A 58 -15.05 -6.43 -7.73
C TRP A 58 -14.09 -7.23 -8.62
N PHE A 59 -13.37 -8.22 -8.06
CA PHE A 59 -12.49 -9.09 -8.83
C PHE A 59 -13.23 -9.83 -9.94
N ARG A 60 -14.47 -10.29 -9.68
CA ARG A 60 -15.31 -10.91 -10.70
C ARG A 60 -15.65 -9.91 -11.83
N THR A 61 -16.02 -8.69 -11.49
CA THR A 61 -16.30 -7.63 -12.49
C THR A 61 -15.07 -7.34 -13.33
N VAL A 62 -13.90 -7.16 -12.72
CA VAL A 62 -12.63 -6.97 -13.44
C VAL A 62 -12.35 -8.15 -14.36
N ARG A 63 -12.52 -9.40 -13.90
CA ARG A 63 -12.31 -10.57 -14.75
C ARG A 63 -13.24 -10.60 -15.97
N LEU A 64 -14.51 -10.23 -15.79
CA LEU A 64 -15.50 -10.25 -16.87
C LEU A 64 -15.36 -9.10 -17.86
N GLN A 65 -14.91 -7.93 -17.41
CA GLN A 65 -14.87 -6.72 -18.24
C GLN A 65 -13.47 -6.41 -18.75
N PHE A 66 -12.45 -6.46 -17.88
CA PHE A 66 -11.09 -6.06 -18.24
C PHE A 66 -10.31 -7.15 -18.97
N LEU A 67 -10.38 -8.42 -18.54
CA LEU A 67 -9.58 -9.48 -19.18
C LEU A 67 -9.88 -9.65 -20.68
N PRO A 68 -11.15 -9.58 -21.15
CA PRO A 68 -11.44 -9.64 -22.58
C PRO A 68 -10.89 -8.46 -23.40
N MET A 69 -10.56 -7.33 -22.75
CA MET A 69 -9.97 -6.16 -23.42
C MET A 69 -8.45 -6.30 -23.62
N LEU A 70 -7.81 -7.29 -22.97
CA LEU A 70 -6.38 -7.53 -23.13
C LEU A 70 -6.08 -8.14 -24.50
N SER A 71 -5.08 -7.57 -25.17
CA SER A 71 -4.57 -8.06 -26.44
C SER A 71 -3.15 -8.59 -26.24
N GLU A 72 -2.61 -9.27 -27.25
CA GLU A 72 -1.22 -9.76 -27.22
C GLU A 72 -0.21 -8.64 -26.90
N LYS A 73 -0.46 -7.42 -27.41
CA LYS A 73 0.38 -6.24 -27.12
C LYS A 73 0.41 -5.88 -25.64
N HIS A 74 -0.71 -6.06 -24.93
CA HIS A 74 -0.78 -5.82 -23.48
C HIS A 74 -0.07 -6.93 -22.70
N MET A 75 -0.08 -8.16 -23.19
CA MET A 75 0.48 -9.34 -22.52
C MET A 75 2.01 -9.45 -22.62
N LEU A 76 2.67 -8.55 -23.36
CA LEU A 76 4.12 -8.55 -23.54
C LEU A 76 4.90 -8.36 -22.23
N ASN A 77 4.37 -7.59 -21.28
CA ASN A 77 5.01 -7.39 -19.98
C ASN A 77 4.04 -6.85 -18.92
N LEU A 78 4.39 -7.06 -17.65
CA LEU A 78 3.58 -6.63 -16.51
C LEU A 78 3.31 -5.11 -16.49
N LYS A 79 4.24 -4.27 -16.97
CA LYS A 79 4.04 -2.82 -17.03
C LYS A 79 2.92 -2.46 -18.01
N ALA A 80 2.84 -3.14 -19.15
CA ALA A 80 1.77 -2.94 -20.13
C ALA A 80 0.41 -3.36 -19.58
N ILE A 81 0.32 -4.51 -18.91
CA ILE A 81 -0.91 -4.96 -18.22
C ILE A 81 -1.33 -3.95 -17.15
N ASN A 82 -0.40 -3.49 -16.31
CA ASN A 82 -0.70 -2.50 -15.27
C ASN A 82 -1.23 -1.20 -15.88
N ARG A 83 -0.63 -0.67 -16.95
CA ARG A 83 -1.14 0.53 -17.63
C ARG A 83 -2.56 0.31 -18.17
N ALA A 84 -2.81 -0.82 -18.84
CA ALA A 84 -4.13 -1.14 -19.35
C ALA A 84 -5.17 -1.23 -18.22
N LEU A 85 -4.81 -1.85 -17.08
CA LEU A 85 -5.67 -1.93 -15.91
C LEU A 85 -5.98 -0.54 -15.34
N TRP A 86 -4.97 0.33 -15.22
CA TRP A 86 -5.17 1.70 -14.75
C TRP A 86 -6.11 2.48 -15.66
N THR A 87 -5.92 2.39 -16.98
CA THR A 87 -6.82 3.01 -17.95
C THR A 87 -8.25 2.51 -17.78
N TYR A 88 -8.46 1.19 -17.77
CA TYR A 88 -9.78 0.59 -17.58
C TYR A 88 -10.44 1.06 -16.26
N ILE A 89 -9.70 1.10 -15.15
CA ILE A 89 -10.25 1.52 -13.86
C ILE A 89 -10.73 2.97 -13.92
N GLU A 90 -9.89 3.87 -14.44
CA GLU A 90 -10.18 5.30 -14.46
C GLU A 90 -11.22 5.66 -15.53
N THR A 91 -11.11 5.14 -16.76
CA THR A 91 -11.98 5.54 -17.88
C THR A 91 -13.31 4.80 -17.91
N GLU A 92 -13.34 3.51 -17.56
CA GLU A 92 -14.54 2.68 -17.66
C GLU A 92 -15.18 2.42 -16.30
N TYR A 93 -14.46 1.74 -15.40
CA TYR A 93 -15.07 1.20 -14.17
C TYR A 93 -15.60 2.30 -13.24
N HIS A 94 -14.79 3.32 -12.95
CA HIS A 94 -15.20 4.41 -12.06
C HIS A 94 -16.29 5.31 -12.66
N ARG A 95 -16.46 5.32 -13.99
CA ARG A 95 -17.41 6.17 -14.73
C ARG A 95 -18.67 5.44 -15.19
N SER A 96 -18.72 4.12 -15.04
CA SER A 96 -19.90 3.32 -15.37
C SER A 96 -20.88 3.25 -14.17
N PRO A 97 -22.20 3.36 -14.40
CA PRO A 97 -23.18 3.19 -13.33
C PRO A 97 -23.05 1.85 -12.61
N HIS A 98 -22.93 1.88 -11.28
CA HIS A 98 -22.83 0.67 -10.49
C HIS A 98 -24.23 0.24 -9.99
N ARG A 99 -24.64 -0.99 -10.33
CA ARG A 99 -26.01 -1.51 -10.04
C ARG A 99 -26.48 -1.31 -8.60
N SER A 100 -25.61 -1.52 -7.61
CA SER A 100 -25.99 -1.35 -6.19
C SER A 100 -25.92 0.09 -5.69
N LEU A 101 -25.22 0.98 -6.39
CA LEU A 101 -25.11 2.39 -6.00
C LEU A 101 -26.15 3.25 -6.73
N CYS A 102 -26.66 2.79 -7.88
CA CYS A 102 -27.50 3.55 -8.80
C CYS A 102 -26.86 4.85 -9.31
N GLU A 103 -25.55 5.02 -9.10
CA GLU A 103 -24.71 6.12 -9.57
C GLU A 103 -23.32 5.54 -9.90
N THR A 104 -22.41 6.34 -10.48
CA THR A 104 -21.05 5.88 -10.78
C THR A 104 -20.22 5.81 -9.48
N PRO A 105 -19.25 4.88 -9.36
CA PRO A 105 -18.35 4.87 -8.22
C PRO A 105 -17.61 6.19 -7.99
N LEU A 106 -17.26 6.92 -9.07
CA LEU A 106 -16.59 8.21 -8.98
C LEU A 106 -17.49 9.29 -8.39
N ASP A 107 -18.73 9.39 -8.86
CA ASP A 107 -19.69 10.38 -8.34
C ASP A 107 -20.03 10.08 -6.88
N ARG A 108 -20.25 8.81 -6.55
CA ARG A 108 -20.44 8.38 -5.17
C ARG A 108 -19.28 8.83 -4.28
N TRP A 109 -18.05 8.62 -4.75
CA TRP A 109 -16.84 9.00 -4.03
C TRP A 109 -16.75 10.51 -3.87
N ALA A 110 -16.98 11.31 -4.92
CA ALA A 110 -16.92 12.77 -4.88
C ALA A 110 -17.86 13.35 -3.81
N ARG A 111 -19.07 12.77 -3.66
CA ARG A 111 -20.07 13.23 -2.67
C ARG A 111 -19.69 12.97 -1.21
N VAL A 112 -18.86 11.96 -0.94
CA VAL A 112 -18.49 11.57 0.43
C VAL A 112 -17.02 11.86 0.75
N GLY A 113 -16.22 12.14 -0.28
CA GLY A 113 -14.77 12.26 -0.23
C GLY A 113 -14.28 13.48 0.55
N GLU A 114 -15.07 14.54 0.66
CA GLU A 114 -14.71 15.75 1.43
C GLU A 114 -14.43 15.44 2.92
N LYS A 115 -15.01 14.37 3.45
CA LYS A 115 -14.80 13.94 4.84
C LYS A 115 -13.53 13.12 5.04
N VAL A 116 -12.84 12.78 3.96
CA VAL A 116 -11.63 11.97 4.00
C VAL A 116 -10.44 12.89 4.30
N ARG A 117 -9.66 12.50 5.30
CA ARG A 117 -8.42 13.20 5.63
C ARG A 117 -7.37 12.91 4.57
N TYR A 118 -6.67 13.93 4.09
CA TYR A 118 -5.51 13.77 3.22
C TYR A 118 -4.22 14.08 3.98
N PRO A 119 -3.07 13.52 3.56
CA PRO A 119 -1.78 13.98 4.05
C PRO A 119 -1.59 15.46 3.73
N GLU A 120 -1.02 16.23 4.67
CA GLU A 120 -0.71 17.63 4.44
C GLU A 120 0.50 17.77 3.50
N PRO A 121 0.65 18.88 2.76
CA PRO A 121 1.80 19.09 1.87
C PRO A 121 3.18 19.01 2.54
N GLY A 122 3.24 19.14 3.87
CA GLY A 122 4.45 18.98 4.68
C GLY A 122 4.63 17.59 5.30
N ASP A 123 3.67 16.68 5.17
CA ASP A 123 3.81 15.31 5.65
C ASP A 123 4.81 14.55 4.78
N ASP A 124 5.93 14.12 5.37
CA ASP A 124 6.86 13.22 4.72
C ASP A 124 6.30 11.79 4.74
N LEU A 125 5.42 11.51 3.76
CA LEU A 125 4.88 10.18 3.54
C LEU A 125 5.97 9.14 3.23
N ASP A 126 7.11 9.56 2.70
CA ASP A 126 8.19 8.64 2.36
C ASP A 126 8.82 8.13 3.66
N ASP A 127 9.06 9.04 4.61
CA ASP A 127 9.52 8.73 5.96
C ASP A 127 8.55 7.78 6.70
N LEU A 128 7.24 8.05 6.62
CA LEU A 128 6.23 7.22 7.28
C LEU A 128 6.23 5.76 6.80
N PHE A 129 6.63 5.52 5.55
CA PHE A 129 6.66 4.21 4.93
C PHE A 129 8.04 3.53 4.96
N LEU A 130 9.05 4.14 5.61
CA LEU A 130 10.34 3.48 5.81
C LEU A 130 10.22 2.24 6.73
N PHE A 131 10.98 1.21 6.38
CA PHE A 131 11.14 0.01 7.20
C PHE A 131 12.04 0.33 8.38
N GLU A 132 11.75 -0.29 9.53
CA GLU A 132 12.53 -0.12 10.75
C GLU A 132 13.24 -1.42 11.11
N SER A 133 14.52 -1.30 11.47
CA SER A 133 15.32 -2.41 11.94
C SER A 133 16.21 -1.97 13.09
N LYS A 134 16.10 -2.65 14.23
CA LYS A 134 16.96 -2.38 15.39
C LYS A 134 18.28 -3.12 15.23
N ARG A 135 19.39 -2.40 15.37
CA ARG A 135 20.75 -2.93 15.27
C ARG A 135 21.62 -2.35 16.37
N LYS A 136 22.52 -3.17 16.92
CA LYS A 136 23.52 -2.72 17.87
C LYS A 136 24.73 -2.16 17.13
N VAL A 137 25.21 -0.99 17.55
CA VAL A 137 26.42 -0.38 16.98
C VAL A 137 27.63 -1.16 17.48
N GLN A 138 28.47 -1.59 16.53
CA GLN A 138 29.66 -2.38 16.80
C GLN A 138 30.81 -1.50 17.32
N LYS A 139 31.85 -2.12 17.90
CA LYS A 139 33.02 -1.41 18.44
C LYS A 139 33.81 -0.63 17.38
N ASP A 140 33.73 -1.06 16.12
CA ASP A 140 34.34 -0.39 14.98
C ASP A 140 33.50 0.79 14.44
N ARG A 141 32.44 1.18 15.16
CA ARG A 141 31.50 2.26 14.82
C ARG A 141 30.63 1.96 13.60
N THR A 142 30.37 0.68 13.33
CA THR A 142 29.52 0.28 12.21
C THR A 142 28.22 -0.40 12.64
N VAL A 143 27.23 -0.37 11.74
CA VAL A 143 26.03 -1.21 11.79
C VAL A 143 25.82 -1.89 10.44
N SER A 144 25.45 -3.17 10.47
CA SER A 144 25.14 -3.94 9.26
C SER A 144 23.63 -4.03 9.02
N LEU A 145 23.21 -3.68 7.82
CA LEU A 145 21.84 -3.78 7.35
C LEU A 145 21.82 -4.39 5.96
N ASN A 146 21.16 -5.54 5.82
CA ASN A 146 21.00 -6.26 4.55
C ASN A 146 22.31 -6.52 3.80
N GLY A 147 23.38 -6.88 4.53
CA GLY A 147 24.70 -7.19 3.96
C GLY A 147 25.59 -5.97 3.71
N MET A 148 25.11 -4.75 3.97
CA MET A 148 25.89 -3.52 3.83
C MET A 148 26.19 -2.91 5.20
N ALA A 149 27.43 -2.45 5.39
CA ALA A 149 27.86 -1.77 6.60
C ALA A 149 27.74 -0.26 6.45
N TYR A 150 27.29 0.42 7.50
CA TYR A 150 27.13 1.86 7.58
C TYR A 150 27.94 2.37 8.78
N GLU A 151 28.72 3.43 8.58
CA GLU A 151 29.44 4.09 9.67
C GLU A 151 28.49 4.99 10.45
N ILE A 152 28.59 4.94 11.78
CA ILE A 152 27.76 5.66 12.73
C ILE A 152 28.66 6.47 13.66
N ASP A 153 28.11 7.52 14.26
CA ASP A 153 28.81 8.32 15.26
C ASP A 153 29.38 7.44 16.39
N ALA A 154 30.63 7.70 16.77
CA ALA A 154 31.35 6.96 17.79
C ALA A 154 30.67 7.00 19.16
N SER A 155 29.90 8.05 19.46
CA SER A 155 29.15 8.20 20.70
C SER A 155 28.06 7.15 20.89
N LEU A 156 27.62 6.49 19.82
CA LEU A 156 26.56 5.47 19.85
C LEU A 156 27.12 4.03 19.93
N VAL A 157 28.43 3.84 20.05
CA VAL A 157 29.04 2.51 20.15
C VAL A 157 28.48 1.73 21.35
N GLY A 158 27.99 0.51 21.09
CA GLY A 158 27.36 -0.33 22.10
C GLY A 158 25.86 -0.09 22.29
N GLU A 159 25.31 1.00 21.76
CA GLU A 159 23.89 1.30 21.81
C GLU A 159 23.08 0.55 20.75
N THR A 160 21.78 0.39 20.98
CA THR A 160 20.85 -0.13 19.97
C THR A 160 20.16 1.01 19.26
N VAL A 161 20.46 1.17 17.97
CA VAL A 161 19.87 2.20 17.10
C VAL A 161 18.74 1.63 16.25
N THR A 162 17.82 2.49 15.84
CA THR A 162 16.76 2.14 14.88
C THR A 162 17.13 2.68 13.51
N LEU A 163 17.37 1.78 12.56
CA LEU A 163 17.66 2.11 11.17
C LEU A 163 16.35 2.20 10.39
N ARG A 164 16.15 3.31 9.68
CA ARG A 164 15.00 3.55 8.80
C ARG A 164 15.45 3.49 7.34
N TYR A 165 14.81 2.67 6.51
CA TYR A 165 15.27 2.44 5.14
C TYR A 165 14.16 2.03 4.17
N ASN A 166 14.39 2.25 2.88
CA ASN A 166 13.53 1.76 1.79
C ASN A 166 14.18 0.52 1.12
N PRO A 167 13.62 -0.70 1.27
CA PRO A 167 14.18 -1.92 0.66
C PRO A 167 14.34 -1.82 -0.86
N SER A 168 13.46 -1.06 -1.52
CA SER A 168 13.46 -0.88 -2.98
C SER A 168 14.64 -0.07 -3.50
N GLU A 169 15.26 0.73 -2.63
CA GLU A 169 16.43 1.55 -2.97
C GLU A 169 17.74 0.84 -2.64
N GLN A 170 17.72 -0.01 -1.60
CA GLN A 170 18.88 -0.84 -1.25
C GLN A 170 19.17 -1.95 -2.28
N ALA A 171 18.14 -2.51 -2.92
CA ALA A 171 18.30 -3.57 -3.92
C ALA A 171 18.78 -3.08 -5.30
N LYS A 172 19.01 -1.77 -5.47
CA LYS A 172 19.38 -1.15 -6.76
C LYS A 172 20.89 -0.93 -6.94
N ARG A 173 21.73 -1.51 -6.08
CA ARG A 173 23.19 -1.43 -6.18
C ARG A 173 23.83 -2.80 -6.23
#